data_AF-A0A067DXU2-F1
#
_entry.id   AF-A0A067DXU2-F1
#
_cell.length_a   1.000
_cell.length_b   1.000
_cell.length_c   1.000
_cell.angle_alpha   90.00
_cell.angle_beta   90.00
_cell.angle_gamma   90.00
#
_symmetry.space_group_name_H-M   'P 1'
#
loop_
_entity.id
_entity.type
_entity.pdbx_description
1 polymer ?
#
loop_
_entity_poly.entity_id
_entity_poly.type
_entity_poly.pdbx_seq_one_letter_code
_entity_poly.pdbx_strand_id
1 'polypeptide(L)'
;MAATEENSQLFPIFILTIMALPLVPYTILKLCHAFSKKIKTIHCQCSDCARSGKYRKSIFKRISNFSTCSNLSLVLLWVIMIILIYYIKSTSREMQVFEPFSILGLEHGASDSDIKKAYRRLSIQYHPDKNPDPEANKYFVEYISKAYQALTDPISRENFEKYGHPDGRQAMDFKWALLSLSSC
;
A
#
# COMPACT_ATOMS: atom_id res chain seq x y z
N MET A 1 6.32 -15.12 -12.28
CA MET A 1 6.69 -13.70 -12.09
C MET A 1 5.75 -12.98 -11.12
N ALA A 2 4.48 -13.37 -11.00
CA ALA A 2 3.55 -12.81 -10.00
C ALA A 2 3.92 -13.06 -8.52
N ALA A 3 4.60 -14.18 -8.21
CA ALA A 3 4.94 -14.51 -6.81
C ALA A 3 5.99 -13.57 -6.17
N THR A 4 6.84 -12.93 -6.97
CA THR A 4 7.76 -11.89 -6.46
C THR A 4 7.02 -10.59 -6.15
N GLU A 5 5.92 -10.28 -6.84
CA GLU A 5 5.15 -9.06 -6.64
C GLU A 5 4.30 -9.13 -5.38
N GLU A 6 3.56 -10.22 -5.15
CA GLU A 6 2.74 -10.39 -3.93
C GLU A 6 3.58 -10.41 -2.64
N ASN A 7 4.75 -11.06 -2.64
CA ASN A 7 5.67 -11.03 -1.51
C ASN A 7 6.27 -9.63 -1.29
N SER A 8 6.51 -8.89 -2.37
CA SER A 8 6.97 -7.49 -2.31
C SER A 8 5.89 -6.55 -1.80
N GLN A 9 4.60 -6.88 -1.93
CA GLN A 9 3.48 -6.10 -1.39
C GLN A 9 3.21 -6.41 0.09
N LEU A 10 3.33 -7.68 0.51
CA LEU A 10 3.11 -8.10 1.90
C LEU A 10 4.23 -7.64 2.85
N PHE A 11 5.48 -7.59 2.38
CA PHE A 11 6.62 -7.21 3.19
C PHE A 11 6.55 -5.77 3.75
N PRO A 12 6.24 -4.72 2.96
CA PRO A 12 5.98 -3.37 3.45
C PRO A 12 4.83 -3.30 4.46
N ILE A 13 3.76 -4.08 4.26
CA ILE A 13 2.61 -4.13 5.18
C ILE A 13 3.04 -4.74 6.52
N PHE A 14 3.85 -5.80 6.50
CA PHE A 14 4.40 -6.41 7.70
C PHE A 14 5.34 -5.46 8.46
N ILE A 15 6.18 -4.69 7.76
CA ILE A 15 7.01 -3.65 8.38
C ILE A 15 6.13 -2.57 9.02
N LEU A 16 5.06 -2.15 8.33
CA LEU A 16 4.12 -1.17 8.83
C LEU A 16 3.47 -1.62 10.15
N THR A 17 3.03 -2.88 10.25
CA THR A 17 2.39 -3.39 11.46
C THR A 17 3.37 -3.50 12.63
N ILE A 18 4.58 -4.00 12.41
CA ILE A 18 5.63 -4.09 13.44
C ILE A 18 6.02 -2.71 13.96
N MET A 19 6.14 -1.71 13.09
CA MET A 19 6.46 -0.36 13.53
C MET A 19 5.28 0.35 14.22
N ALA A 20 4.03 0.07 13.82
CA ALA A 20 2.85 0.78 14.31
C ALA A 20 2.49 0.35 15.73
N LEU A 21 2.59 -0.96 16.00
CA LEU A 21 2.28 -1.59 17.28
C LEU A 21 2.94 -0.90 18.49
N PRO A 22 4.24 -0.58 18.48
CA PRO A 22 4.87 0.14 19.60
C PRO A 22 4.78 1.67 19.46
N LEU A 23 4.82 2.23 18.24
CA LEU A 23 4.90 3.68 18.02
C LEU A 23 3.62 4.41 18.42
N VAL A 24 2.45 3.85 18.06
CA VAL A 24 1.14 4.46 18.35
C VAL A 24 0.84 4.50 19.85
N PRO A 25 0.91 3.41 20.64
CA PRO A 25 0.65 3.48 22.08
C PRO A 25 1.71 4.31 22.81
N TYR A 26 2.99 4.25 22.42
CA TYR A 26 4.02 5.08 23.04
C TYR A 26 3.77 6.58 22.83
N THR A 27 3.37 6.98 21.62
CA THR A 27 3.05 8.38 21.32
C THR A 27 1.80 8.87 22.05
N ILE A 28 0.74 8.05 22.13
CA ILE A 28 -0.46 8.33 22.93
C ILE A 28 -0.10 8.49 24.40
N LEU A 29 0.66 7.56 24.99
CA LEU A 29 1.08 7.63 26.40
C LEU A 29 1.92 8.88 26.68
N LYS A 30 2.86 9.21 25.79
CA LYS A 30 3.70 10.40 25.91
C LYS A 30 2.89 11.69 25.80
N LEU A 31 1.90 11.75 24.89
CA LEU A 31 0.98 12.88 24.75
C LEU A 31 0.08 13.03 25.98
N CYS A 32 -0.52 11.93 26.46
CA CYS A 32 -1.33 11.92 27.68
C CYS A 32 -0.53 12.38 28.91
N HIS A 33 0.71 11.90 29.06
CA HIS A 33 1.56 12.30 30.18
C HIS A 33 2.05 13.75 30.04
N ALA A 34 2.38 14.21 28.83
CA ALA A 34 2.72 15.61 28.58
C ALA A 34 1.55 16.56 28.87
N PHE A 35 0.33 16.17 28.52
CA PHE A 35 -0.90 16.92 28.82
C PHE A 35 -1.17 16.97 30.33
N SER A 36 -1.00 15.85 31.03
CA SER A 36 -1.12 15.76 32.49
C SER A 36 -0.07 16.61 33.23
N LYS A 37 1.19 16.62 32.76
CA LYS A 37 2.26 17.48 33.31
C LYS A 37 2.01 18.97 33.07
N LYS A 38 1.33 19.34 31.98
CA LYS A 38 1.01 20.74 31.65
C LYS A 38 0.01 21.35 32.63
N ILE A 39 -0.84 20.54 33.26
CA ILE A 39 -1.86 21.01 34.23
C ILE A 39 -1.23 21.40 35.59
N LYS A 40 -0.02 20.93 35.92
CA LYS A 40 0.73 21.33 37.13
C LYS A 40 1.57 22.60 36.91
N THR A 41 1.00 23.66 36.37
CA THR A 41 1.64 24.99 36.39
C THR A 41 1.32 25.70 37.69
N ILE A 42 2.34 25.89 38.52
CA ILE A 42 2.32 26.66 39.77
C ILE A 42 1.73 28.04 39.48
N HIS A 43 0.58 28.33 40.07
CA HIS A 43 -0.11 29.61 39.96
C HIS A 43 0.45 30.57 41.02
N CYS A 44 1.49 31.34 40.66
CA CYS A 44 2.01 32.44 41.47
C CYS A 44 1.84 33.75 40.71
N GLN A 45 1.11 34.71 41.31
CA GLN A 45 0.79 36.03 40.75
C GLN A 45 1.57 37.16 41.45
N CYS A 46 2.85 36.97 41.79
CA CYS A 46 3.66 38.06 42.35
C CYS A 46 4.42 38.84 41.25
N SER A 47 4.59 40.14 41.47
CA SER A 47 5.32 41.06 40.59
C SER A 47 6.79 40.68 40.40
N ASP A 48 7.41 40.02 41.39
CA ASP A 48 8.81 39.61 41.35
C ASP A 48 9.08 38.47 40.35
N CYS A 49 8.10 37.58 40.17
CA CYS A 49 8.18 36.48 39.19
C CYS A 49 8.02 36.96 37.75
N ALA A 50 7.25 38.05 37.52
CA ALA A 50 7.02 38.61 36.19
C ALA A 50 8.24 39.36 35.63
N ARG A 51 9.05 39.99 36.51
CA ARG A 51 10.22 40.81 36.12
C ARG A 51 11.49 39.99 35.88
N SER A 52 11.58 38.78 36.45
CA SER A 52 12.73 37.90 36.29
C SER A 52 12.66 37.18 34.93
N GLY A 53 13.61 37.43 34.03
CA GLY A 53 13.76 36.72 32.72
C GLY A 53 13.91 35.20 32.79
N LYS A 54 13.74 34.59 33.99
CA LYS A 54 13.65 33.16 34.26
C LYS A 54 12.50 32.49 33.51
N TYR A 55 11.37 33.17 33.27
CA TYR A 55 10.25 32.60 32.52
C TYR A 55 10.60 32.36 31.03
N ARG A 56 11.28 33.33 30.38
CA ARG A 56 11.74 33.23 29.00
C ARG A 56 12.83 32.16 28.83
N LYS A 57 13.78 32.06 29.79
CA LYS A 57 14.78 30.97 29.85
C LYS A 57 14.16 29.59 30.09
N SER A 58 13.08 29.50 30.88
CA SER A 58 12.33 28.25 31.13
C SER A 58 11.62 27.76 29.87
N ILE A 59 10.98 28.65 29.11
CA ILE A 59 10.34 28.31 27.82
C ILE A 59 11.38 27.82 26.81
N PHE A 60 12.50 28.52 26.66
CA PHE A 60 13.55 28.12 25.71
C PHE A 60 14.23 26.80 26.13
N LYS A 61 14.44 26.57 27.43
CA LYS A 61 14.92 25.28 27.97
C LYS A 61 13.91 24.16 27.81
N ARG A 62 12.60 24.47 27.81
CA ARG A 62 11.51 23.51 27.55
C ARG A 62 11.41 23.15 26.07
N ILE A 63 11.66 24.12 25.17
CA ILE A 63 11.78 23.89 23.72
C ILE A 63 13.05 23.10 23.39
N SER A 64 14.20 23.40 24.02
CA SER A 64 15.43 22.62 23.85
C SER A 64 15.30 21.20 24.40
N ASN A 65 14.57 21.00 25.49
CA ASN A 65 14.27 19.68 26.03
C ASN A 65 13.20 18.92 25.21
N PHE A 66 12.30 19.65 24.52
CA PHE A 66 11.42 19.07 23.51
C PHE A 66 12.21 18.66 22.26
N SER A 67 13.34 19.31 21.96
CA SER A 67 14.32 18.85 20.96
C SER A 67 15.36 17.89 21.55
N THR A 68 14.96 17.00 22.46
CA THR A 68 15.79 15.84 22.81
C THR A 68 15.73 14.81 21.68
N CYS A 69 16.83 14.09 21.45
CA CYS A 69 16.99 13.06 20.41
C CYS A 69 15.78 12.09 20.33
N SER A 70 15.10 11.84 21.45
CA SER A 70 13.86 11.05 21.57
C SER A 70 12.62 11.65 20.88
N ASN A 71 12.45 12.98 20.81
CA ASN A 71 11.33 13.58 20.08
C ASN A 71 11.65 13.68 18.58
N LEU A 72 12.91 13.91 18.22
CA LEU A 72 13.34 13.87 16.82
C LEU A 72 13.22 12.46 16.24
N SER A 73 13.61 11.42 16.99
CA SER A 73 13.45 10.03 16.56
C SER A 73 11.99 9.63 16.40
N LEU A 74 11.08 10.15 17.22
CA LEU A 74 9.64 9.95 17.04
C LEU A 74 9.11 10.61 15.77
N VAL A 75 9.47 11.86 15.52
CA VAL A 75 9.04 12.56 14.30
C VAL A 75 9.58 11.83 13.07
N LEU A 76 10.84 11.39 13.10
CA LEU A 76 11.44 10.59 12.03
C LEU A 76 10.67 9.29 11.79
N LEU A 77 10.34 8.55 12.86
CA LEU A 77 9.56 7.30 12.76
C LEU A 77 8.16 7.54 12.16
N TRP A 78 7.48 8.64 12.52
CA TRP A 78 6.19 9.02 11.90
C TRP A 78 6.33 9.40 10.43
N VAL A 79 7.39 10.09 10.05
CA VAL A 79 7.68 10.42 8.64
C VAL A 79 7.92 9.14 7.83
N ILE A 80 8.73 8.22 8.35
CA ILE A 80 8.98 6.92 7.71
C ILE A 80 7.66 6.14 7.57
N MET A 81 6.80 6.15 8.59
CA MET A 81 5.47 5.53 8.52
C MET A 81 4.59 6.10 7.41
N ILE A 82 4.55 7.43 7.27
CA ILE A 82 3.76 8.11 6.23
C ILE A 82 4.29 7.75 4.85
N ILE A 83 5.62 7.72 4.67
CA ILE A 83 6.26 7.31 3.41
C ILE A 83 5.92 5.86 3.08
N LEU A 84 5.96 4.95 4.06
CA LEU A 84 5.64 3.54 3.86
C LEU A 84 4.17 3.33 3.49
N ILE A 85 3.25 4.07 4.12
CA ILE A 85 1.82 4.07 3.75
C ILE A 85 1.63 4.58 2.32
N TYR A 86 2.34 5.65 1.93
CA TYR A 86 2.29 6.17 0.57
C TYR A 86 2.79 5.14 -0.45
N TYR A 87 3.90 4.46 -0.16
CA TYR A 87 4.46 3.39 -0.98
C TYR A 87 3.50 2.20 -1.11
N ILE A 88 2.89 1.76 0.00
CA ILE A 88 1.88 0.68 -0.03
C ILE A 88 0.68 1.11 -0.88
N LYS A 89 0.21 2.35 -0.73
CA LYS A 89 -0.92 2.87 -1.52
C LYS A 89 -0.59 2.98 -3.01
N SER A 90 0.66 3.28 -3.40
CA SER A 90 1.04 3.27 -4.81
C SER A 90 1.09 1.85 -5.37
N THR A 91 1.66 0.90 -4.63
CA THR A 91 1.82 -0.49 -5.08
C THR A 91 0.48 -1.25 -5.15
N SER A 92 -0.43 -1.01 -4.20
CA SER A 92 -1.71 -1.71 -4.13
C SER A 92 -2.67 -1.33 -5.27
N ARG A 93 -2.44 -0.21 -5.96
CA ARG A 93 -3.21 0.13 -7.18
C ARG A 93 -2.91 -0.78 -8.37
N GLU A 94 -1.80 -1.50 -8.35
CA GLU A 94 -1.42 -2.41 -9.43
C GLU A 94 -2.12 -3.78 -9.33
N MET A 95 -2.66 -4.14 -8.16
CA MET A 95 -3.40 -5.39 -7.97
C MET A 95 -4.91 -5.18 -8.16
N GLN A 96 -5.33 -4.97 -9.41
CA GLN A 96 -6.76 -4.99 -9.75
C GLN A 96 -7.27 -6.44 -9.79
N VAL A 97 -8.44 -6.68 -9.19
CA VAL A 97 -9.19 -7.92 -9.33
C VAL A 97 -9.49 -8.10 -10.82
N PHE A 98 -9.08 -9.22 -11.39
CA PHE A 98 -9.21 -9.50 -12.82
C PHE A 98 -10.67 -9.78 -13.16
N GLU A 99 -11.37 -8.79 -13.71
CA GLU A 99 -12.78 -8.86 -14.08
C GLU A 99 -12.94 -8.86 -15.62
N PRO A 100 -13.04 -10.03 -16.28
CA PRO A 100 -12.97 -10.13 -17.74
C PRO A 100 -14.04 -9.34 -18.48
N PHE A 101 -15.27 -9.32 -17.94
CA PHE A 101 -16.40 -8.58 -18.51
C PHE A 101 -16.16 -7.07 -18.43
N SER A 102 -15.72 -6.58 -17.27
CA SER A 102 -15.40 -5.16 -17.04
C SER A 102 -14.24 -4.68 -17.93
N ILE A 103 -13.21 -5.50 -18.12
CA ILE A 103 -12.07 -5.19 -19.01
C ILE A 103 -12.52 -5.02 -20.47
N LEU A 104 -13.47 -5.85 -20.93
CA LEU A 104 -14.03 -5.75 -22.28
C LEU A 104 -15.12 -4.66 -22.39
N GLY A 105 -15.54 -4.07 -21.26
CA GLY A 105 -16.62 -3.09 -21.19
C GLY A 105 -18.01 -3.70 -21.44
N LEU A 106 -18.23 -4.93 -20.97
CA LEU A 106 -19.47 -5.69 -21.09
C LEU A 106 -20.10 -5.94 -19.70
N GLU A 107 -21.40 -6.19 -19.69
CA GLU A 107 -22.09 -6.66 -18.47
C GLU A 107 -21.80 -8.14 -18.20
N HIS A 108 -21.94 -8.52 -16.93
CA HIS A 108 -21.79 -9.91 -16.50
C HIS A 108 -22.83 -10.79 -17.20
N GLY A 109 -22.38 -11.86 -17.88
CA GLY A 109 -23.26 -12.76 -18.62
C GLY A 109 -23.56 -12.33 -20.06
N ALA A 110 -22.81 -11.39 -20.63
CA ALA A 110 -22.86 -11.08 -22.05
C ALA A 110 -22.65 -12.32 -22.94
N SER A 111 -23.28 -12.34 -24.13
CA SER A 111 -23.18 -13.47 -25.05
C SER A 111 -21.79 -13.59 -25.67
N ASP A 112 -21.40 -14.80 -26.09
CA ASP A 112 -20.15 -15.06 -26.83
C ASP A 112 -20.00 -14.17 -28.07
N SER A 113 -21.13 -13.81 -28.69
CA SER A 113 -21.14 -12.92 -29.86
C SER A 113 -20.75 -11.49 -29.50
N ASP A 114 -21.15 -11.01 -28.33
CA ASP A 114 -20.83 -9.68 -27.84
C ASP A 114 -19.39 -9.60 -27.33
N ILE A 115 -18.91 -10.68 -26.67
CA ILE A 115 -17.51 -10.84 -26.27
C ILE A 115 -16.59 -10.73 -27.49
N LYS A 116 -16.89 -11.44 -28.58
CA LYS A 116 -16.10 -11.38 -29.82
C LYS A 116 -16.12 -10.00 -30.47
N LYS A 117 -17.28 -9.32 -30.49
CA LYS A 117 -17.40 -7.95 -31.01
C LYS A 117 -16.58 -6.95 -30.19
N ALA A 118 -16.69 -7.02 -28.87
CA ALA A 118 -15.97 -6.14 -27.95
C ALA A 118 -14.45 -6.33 -28.08
N TYR A 119 -13.99 -7.58 -28.11
CA TYR A 119 -12.58 -7.91 -28.35
C TYR A 119 -12.09 -7.32 -29.67
N ARG A 120 -12.81 -7.54 -30.79
CA ARG A 120 -12.40 -7.00 -32.10
C ARG A 120 -12.26 -5.47 -32.08
N ARG A 121 -13.17 -4.76 -31.41
CA ARG A 121 -13.12 -3.31 -31.26
C ARG A 121 -11.87 -2.85 -30.50
N LEU A 122 -11.61 -3.47 -29.34
CA LEU A 122 -10.47 -3.13 -28.49
C LEU A 122 -9.13 -3.54 -29.12
N SER A 123 -9.07 -4.69 -29.79
CA SER A 123 -7.87 -5.13 -30.50
C SER A 123 -7.44 -4.13 -31.56
N ILE A 124 -8.38 -3.51 -32.30
CA ILE A 124 -8.02 -2.49 -33.30
C ILE A 124 -7.45 -1.22 -32.65
N GLN A 125 -7.96 -0.86 -31.47
CA GLN A 125 -7.57 0.36 -30.76
C GLN A 125 -6.20 0.24 -30.07
N TYR A 126 -5.88 -0.95 -29.55
CA TYR A 126 -4.66 -1.22 -28.78
C TYR A 126 -3.63 -2.08 -29.53
N HIS A 127 -3.83 -2.38 -30.81
CA HIS A 127 -2.86 -3.15 -31.60
C HIS A 127 -1.53 -2.39 -31.72
N PRO A 128 -0.37 -3.06 -31.54
CA PRO A 128 0.94 -2.42 -31.63
C PRO A 128 1.24 -1.78 -33.00
N ASP A 129 0.60 -2.29 -34.06
CA ASP A 129 0.71 -1.72 -35.42
C ASP A 129 -0.04 -0.38 -35.58
N LYS A 130 -1.15 -0.20 -34.85
CA LYS A 130 -2.00 1.00 -34.95
C LYS A 130 -1.74 2.01 -33.85
N ASN A 131 -1.23 1.55 -32.71
CA ASN A 131 -0.90 2.37 -31.56
C ASN A 131 0.56 2.10 -31.14
N PRO A 132 1.48 3.04 -31.40
CA PRO A 132 2.90 2.87 -31.07
C PRO A 132 3.20 3.03 -29.57
N ASP A 133 2.19 3.30 -28.73
CA ASP A 133 2.37 3.45 -27.29
C ASP A 133 2.69 2.09 -26.63
N PRO A 134 3.85 1.94 -25.96
CA PRO A 134 4.22 0.70 -25.27
C PRO A 134 3.25 0.35 -24.13
N GLU A 135 2.60 1.34 -23.50
CA GLU A 135 1.64 1.12 -22.42
C GLU A 135 0.33 0.53 -22.97
N ALA A 136 -0.11 0.99 -24.14
CA ALA A 136 -1.28 0.44 -24.83
C ALA A 136 -1.08 -1.04 -25.23
N ASN A 137 0.11 -1.39 -25.71
CA ASN A 137 0.44 -2.76 -26.06
C ASN A 137 0.50 -3.68 -24.82
N LYS A 138 1.09 -3.21 -23.72
CA LYS A 138 1.07 -3.94 -22.44
C LYS A 138 -0.37 -4.17 -21.98
N TYR A 139 -1.21 -3.13 -22.01
CA TYR A 139 -2.61 -3.23 -21.62
C TYR A 139 -3.38 -4.26 -22.47
N PHE A 140 -3.11 -4.30 -23.78
CA PHE A 140 -3.72 -5.28 -24.67
C PHE A 140 -3.37 -6.72 -24.30
N VAL A 141 -2.08 -7.01 -24.12
CA VAL A 141 -1.61 -8.38 -23.83
C VAL A 141 -2.02 -8.81 -22.42
N GLU A 142 -1.87 -7.93 -21.43
CA GLU A 142 -2.08 -8.27 -20.02
C GLU A 142 -3.56 -8.33 -19.64
N TYR A 143 -4.41 -7.46 -20.19
CA TYR A 143 -5.81 -7.37 -19.80
C TYR A 143 -6.75 -7.85 -20.91
N ILE A 144 -6.72 -7.24 -22.10
CA ILE A 144 -7.73 -7.49 -23.15
C ILE A 144 -7.64 -8.93 -23.69
N SER A 145 -6.44 -9.38 -24.03
CA SER A 145 -6.22 -10.73 -24.58
C SER A 145 -6.53 -11.81 -23.54
N LYS A 146 -6.09 -11.62 -22.29
CA LYS A 146 -6.40 -12.56 -21.20
C LYS A 146 -7.90 -12.59 -20.89
N ALA A 147 -8.58 -11.44 -20.91
CA ALA A 147 -10.02 -11.39 -20.63
C ALA A 147 -10.83 -12.14 -21.69
N TYR A 148 -10.45 -12.01 -22.96
CA TYR A 148 -11.06 -12.79 -24.04
C TYR A 148 -10.81 -14.29 -23.88
N GLN A 149 -9.57 -14.70 -23.58
CA GLN A 149 -9.23 -16.10 -23.32
C GLN A 149 -10.01 -16.68 -22.13
N ALA A 150 -10.10 -15.93 -21.03
CA ALA A 150 -10.87 -16.30 -19.84
C ALA A 150 -12.34 -16.63 -20.13
N LEU A 151 -12.95 -15.92 -21.08
CA LEU A 151 -14.37 -16.08 -21.40
C LEU A 151 -14.64 -17.07 -22.53
N THR A 152 -13.69 -17.27 -23.44
CA THR A 152 -13.88 -18.11 -24.63
C THR A 152 -13.34 -19.53 -24.50
N ASP A 153 -12.27 -19.74 -23.75
CA ASP A 153 -11.69 -21.07 -23.58
C ASP A 153 -12.37 -21.81 -22.42
N PRO A 154 -12.92 -23.02 -22.62
CA PRO A 154 -13.62 -23.76 -21.57
C PRO A 154 -12.73 -24.03 -20.35
N ILE A 155 -11.43 -24.28 -20.55
CA ILE A 155 -10.50 -24.56 -19.46
C ILE A 155 -10.25 -23.27 -18.66
N SER A 156 -9.93 -22.16 -19.34
CA SER A 156 -9.76 -20.86 -18.67
C SER A 156 -11.02 -20.39 -17.97
N ARG A 157 -12.22 -20.70 -18.48
CA ARG A 157 -13.49 -20.33 -17.85
C ARG A 157 -13.74 -21.11 -16.58
N GLU A 158 -13.53 -22.42 -16.59
CA GLU A 158 -13.61 -23.26 -15.37
C GLU A 158 -12.60 -22.78 -14.32
N ASN A 159 -11.38 -22.47 -14.74
CA ASN A 159 -10.35 -21.91 -13.88
C ASN A 159 -10.76 -20.57 -13.26
N PHE A 160 -11.34 -19.68 -14.06
CA PHE A 160 -11.83 -18.40 -13.58
C PHE A 160 -12.98 -18.58 -12.57
N GLU A 161 -13.95 -19.45 -12.86
CA GLU A 161 -15.07 -19.76 -11.95
C GLU A 161 -14.58 -20.34 -10.61
N LYS A 162 -13.49 -21.11 -10.63
CA LYS A 162 -12.97 -21.81 -9.45
C LYS A 162 -11.93 -21.03 -8.64
N TYR A 163 -11.13 -20.18 -9.29
CA TYR A 163 -9.98 -19.50 -8.69
C TYR A 163 -10.00 -17.98 -8.84
N GLY A 164 -10.95 -17.41 -9.59
CA GLY A 164 -11.01 -15.98 -9.90
C GLY A 164 -9.93 -15.52 -10.89
N HIS A 165 -9.23 -16.44 -11.55
CA HIS A 165 -8.16 -16.13 -12.51
C HIS A 165 -8.13 -17.15 -13.67
N PRO A 166 -7.95 -16.73 -14.94
CA PRO A 166 -7.98 -17.63 -16.11
C PRO A 166 -6.88 -18.69 -16.11
N ASP A 167 -5.71 -18.37 -15.56
CA ASP A 167 -4.56 -19.27 -15.46
C ASP A 167 -4.74 -20.39 -14.39
N GLY A 168 -5.84 -20.40 -13.65
CA GLY A 168 -6.16 -21.42 -12.65
C GLY A 168 -5.56 -21.15 -11.28
N ARG A 169 -5.34 -22.23 -10.50
CA ARG A 169 -4.76 -22.13 -9.16
C ARG A 169 -3.35 -21.54 -9.29
N GLN A 170 -3.18 -20.29 -8.90
CA GLN A 170 -1.87 -19.67 -8.74
C GLN A 170 -1.18 -20.36 -7.56
N ALA A 171 -0.46 -21.46 -7.85
CA ALA A 171 0.38 -22.11 -6.88
C ALA A 171 1.49 -21.13 -6.51
N MET A 172 1.36 -20.54 -5.33
CA MET A 172 2.40 -19.81 -4.63
C MET A 172 3.58 -20.77 -4.43
N ASP A 173 4.53 -20.76 -5.36
CA ASP A 173 5.76 -21.53 -5.32
C ASP A 173 6.63 -21.01 -4.18
N PHE A 174 6.36 -21.50 -2.97
CA PHE A 174 7.16 -21.26 -1.76
C PHE A 174 8.47 -22.07 -1.78
N LYS A 175 9.14 -22.13 -2.93
CA LYS A 175 10.33 -22.94 -3.18
C LYS A 175 11.59 -22.38 -2.53
N TRP A 176 11.55 -21.13 -2.06
CA TRP A 176 12.71 -20.43 -1.48
C TRP A 176 12.86 -20.62 0.05
N ALA A 177 11.87 -21.19 0.75
CA ALA A 177 11.97 -21.42 2.20
C ALA A 177 12.69 -22.73 2.57
N LEU A 178 12.78 -23.71 1.66
CA LEU A 178 13.40 -25.03 1.95
C LEU A 178 14.86 -25.17 1.50
N LEU A 179 15.36 -24.28 0.63
CA LEU A 179 16.74 -24.36 0.14
C LEU A 179 17.79 -23.72 1.07
N SER A 180 17.38 -22.99 2.13
CA SER A 180 18.34 -22.43 3.11
C SER A 180 18.67 -23.35 4.29
N LEU A 181 17.90 -24.43 4.49
CA LEU A 181 18.08 -25.38 5.60
C LEU A 181 18.76 -26.70 5.21
N SER A 182 19.08 -26.90 3.92
CA SER A 182 19.82 -28.07 3.42
C SER A 182 21.31 -27.80 3.18
N SER A 183 21.83 -26.62 3.58
CA SER A 183 23.24 -26.24 3.43
C SER A 183 23.92 -25.88 4.75
N CYS A 184 23.39 -26.36 5.88
CA CYS A 184 24.12 -26.47 7.14
C CYS A 184 24.34 -27.95 7.47
#